data_AF-A0AA51UJQ8-F1
#
_entry.id   AF-A0AA51UJQ8-F1
#
_cell.length_a   1.000
_cell.length_b   1.000
_cell.length_c   1.000
_cell.angle_alpha   90.00
_cell.angle_beta   90.00
_cell.angle_gamma   90.00
#
_symmetry.space_group_name_H-M   'P 1'
#
loop_
_entity.id
_entity.type
_entity.pdbx_description
1 polymer ?
#
loop_
_entity_poly.entity_id
_entity_poly.type
_entity_poly.pdbx_seq_one_letter_code
_entity_poly.pdbx_strand_id
1 'polypeptide(L)'
;MSFLRDMLPVFLFFIVLDTLTTIASLPIGYEGNPIISWGLANFGYGFLIALKLVSILLFYICYVSVKQYRFAWNVSRYGASVIGLIASVSNMWVFFYGQNLFQAAGVL
;
A
#
# COMPACT_ATOMS: atom_id res chain seq x y z
N MET A 1 -21.67 -12.12 -3.21
CA MET A 1 -20.35 -11.52 -2.92
C MET A 1 -20.52 -10.65 -1.70
N SER A 2 -19.69 -10.83 -0.68
CA SER A 2 -19.67 -9.92 0.46
C SER A 2 -18.41 -9.08 0.33
N PHE A 3 -18.58 -7.76 0.20
CA PHE A 3 -17.47 -6.83 0.05
C PHE A 3 -16.39 -7.06 1.10
N LEU A 4 -16.78 -7.19 2.38
CA LEU A 4 -15.86 -7.41 3.50
C LEU A 4 -15.03 -8.69 3.35
N ARG A 5 -15.65 -9.78 2.87
CA ARG A 5 -14.95 -11.07 2.68
C ARG A 5 -14.01 -11.02 1.49
N ASP A 6 -14.41 -10.35 0.41
CA ASP A 6 -13.61 -10.20 -0.80
C ASP A 6 -12.48 -9.17 -0.65
N MET A 7 -12.62 -8.20 0.26
CA MET A 7 -11.60 -7.19 0.56
C MET A 7 -10.54 -7.68 1.56
N LEU A 8 -10.76 -8.79 2.26
CA LEU A 8 -9.82 -9.29 3.28
C LEU A 8 -8.35 -9.33 2.82
N PRO A 9 -8.00 -9.87 1.63
CA PRO A 9 -6.60 -9.87 1.19
C PRO A 9 -6.08 -8.46 0.82
N VAL A 10 -6.94 -7.57 0.32
CA VAL A 10 -6.55 -6.17 0.08
C VAL A 10 -6.30 -5.46 1.41
N PHE A 11 -7.18 -5.67 2.39
CA PHE A 11 -7.04 -5.10 3.72
C PHE A 11 -5.77 -5.58 4.41
N LEU A 12 -5.48 -6.89 4.38
CA LEU A 12 -4.28 -7.44 5.01
C LEU A 12 -2.99 -6.94 4.34
N PHE A 13 -2.89 -7.03 3.02
CA PHE A 13 -1.62 -6.74 2.34
C PHE A 13 -1.43 -5.27 1.98
N PHE A 14 -2.45 -4.62 1.43
CA PHE A 14 -2.35 -3.24 0.96
C PHE A 14 -2.59 -2.20 2.07
N ILE A 15 -3.32 -2.56 3.12
CA ILE A 15 -3.61 -1.63 4.22
C ILE A 15 -2.74 -1.94 5.43
N VAL A 16 -2.91 -3.10 6.05
CA VAL A 16 -2.23 -3.39 7.33
C VAL A 16 -0.72 -3.58 7.12
N LEU A 17 -0.32 -4.56 6.29
CA LEU A 17 1.09 -4.91 6.12
C LEU A 17 1.89 -3.76 5.53
N ASP A 18 1.38 -3.13 4.46
CA ASP A 18 2.05 -1.99 3.84
C ASP A 18 2.23 -0.83 4.82
N THR A 19 1.18 -0.43 5.56
CA THR A 19 1.30 0.68 6.53
C THR A 19 2.30 0.36 7.64
N LEU A 20 2.26 -0.86 8.19
CA LEU A 20 3.17 -1.27 9.25
C LEU A 20 4.62 -1.25 8.77
N THR A 21 4.87 -1.76 7.56
CA THR A 21 6.22 -1.79 7.00
C THR A 21 6.72 -0.40 6.65
N THR A 22 5.88 0.51 6.14
CA THR A 22 6.23 1.92 5.92
C THR A 22 6.59 2.62 7.24
N ILE A 23 5.77 2.45 8.28
CA ILE A 23 6.05 3.03 9.60
C ILE A 23 7.35 2.48 10.19
N ALA A 24 7.60 1.18 10.02
CA ALA A 24 8.83 0.54 10.51
C ALA A 24 10.07 1.02 9.75
N SER A 25 10.00 1.21 8.44
CA SER A 25 11.14 1.59 7.60
C SER A 25 11.47 3.08 7.65
N LEU A 26 10.50 3.93 7.97
CA LEU A 26 10.63 5.40 7.99
C LEU A 26 11.79 5.96 8.84
N PRO A 27 12.10 5.43 10.03
CA PRO A 27 13.25 5.89 10.83
C PRO A 27 14.61 5.48 10.25
N ILE A 28 14.63 4.49 9.35
CA ILE A 28 15.84 3.79 8.91
C ILE A 28 16.25 4.21 7.49
N GLY A 29 15.29 4.56 6.63
CA GLY A 29 15.57 4.92 5.25
C GLY A 29 14.70 6.07 4.71
N TYR A 30 14.93 6.40 3.45
CA TYR A 30 14.25 7.50 2.76
C TYR A 30 13.00 7.01 2.03
N GLU A 31 11.86 7.66 2.29
CA GLU A 31 10.62 7.44 1.54
C GLU A 31 10.76 7.98 0.11
N GLY A 32 10.92 7.07 -0.86
CA GLY A 32 11.12 7.41 -2.26
C GLY A 32 9.87 7.92 -2.96
N ASN A 33 8.67 7.71 -2.40
CA ASN A 33 7.44 8.22 -2.98
C ASN A 33 7.26 9.71 -2.61
N PRO A 34 7.30 10.64 -3.59
CA PRO A 34 7.26 12.08 -3.30
C PRO A 34 5.94 12.52 -2.66
N ILE A 35 4.83 11.85 -2.94
CA ILE A 35 3.52 12.15 -2.34
C ILE A 35 3.51 11.74 -0.87
N ILE A 36 4.04 10.56 -0.57
CA ILE A 36 4.07 10.04 0.80
C ILE A 36 5.08 10.83 1.63
N SER A 37 6.27 11.13 1.07
CA SER A 37 7.29 11.95 1.72
C SER A 37 6.79 13.36 2.03
N TRP A 38 6.12 14.03 1.06
CA TRP A 38 5.50 15.34 1.30
C TRP A 38 4.42 15.28 2.38
N GLY A 39 3.54 14.28 2.33
CA GLY A 39 2.45 14.13 3.29
C GLY A 39 2.96 13.84 4.70
N LEU A 40 3.98 13.00 4.84
CA LEU A 40 4.64 12.71 6.11
C LEU A 40 5.33 13.95 6.70
N ALA A 41 5.99 14.76 5.87
CA ALA A 41 6.66 15.98 6.32
C ALA A 41 5.68 17.03 6.87
N ASN A 42 4.47 17.12 6.30
CA ASN A 42 3.49 18.15 6.66
C ASN A 42 2.46 17.69 7.71
N PHE A 43 2.08 16.42 7.70
CA PHE A 43 0.97 15.88 8.51
C PHE A 43 1.37 14.67 9.38
N GLY A 44 2.63 14.24 9.32
CA GLY A 44 3.14 13.10 10.08
C GLY A 44 2.47 11.78 9.71
N TYR A 45 2.56 10.80 10.61
CA TYR A 45 1.99 9.46 10.40
C TYR A 45 0.46 9.45 10.21
N GLY A 46 -0.24 10.50 10.64
CA GLY A 46 -1.68 10.65 10.42
C GLY A 46 -2.05 10.70 8.92
N PHE A 47 -1.13 11.19 8.08
CA PHE A 47 -1.30 11.19 6.63
C PHE A 47 -1.46 9.79 6.05
N LEU A 48 -0.65 8.83 6.53
CA LEU A 48 -0.70 7.44 6.05
C LEU A 48 -2.08 6.83 6.33
N ILE A 49 -2.62 7.05 7.52
CA ILE A 49 -3.96 6.56 7.90
C ILE A 49 -5.03 7.18 6.99
N ALA A 50 -4.98 8.50 6.77
CA ALA A 50 -5.91 9.19 5.88
C ALA A 50 -5.86 8.64 4.45
N LEU A 51 -4.65 8.39 3.92
CA LEU A 51 -4.45 7.82 2.59
C LEU A 51 -5.02 6.41 2.47
N LYS A 52 -4.91 5.59 3.52
CA LYS A 52 -5.55 4.26 3.56
C LYS A 52 -7.07 4.34 3.62
N LEU A 53 -7.64 5.29 4.37
CA LEU A 53 -9.10 5.49 4.39
C LEU A 53 -9.64 5.91 3.02
N VAL A 54 -8.96 6.83 2.33
CA VAL A 54 -9.29 7.20 0.94
C VAL A 54 -9.17 6.00 0.01
N SER A 55 -8.13 5.17 0.18
CA SER A 55 -7.97 3.95 -0.61
C SER A 55 -9.13 2.97 -0.42
N ILE A 56 -9.59 2.74 0.83
CA ILE A 56 -10.77 1.90 1.11
C ILE A 56 -12.01 2.45 0.41
N LEU A 57 -12.21 3.77 0.46
CA LEU A 57 -13.34 4.41 -0.20
C LEU A 57 -13.29 4.18 -1.72
N LEU A 58 -12.12 4.33 -2.34
CA LEU A 58 -11.92 4.04 -3.76
C LEU A 58 -12.17 2.57 -4.09
N PHE A 59 -11.74 1.63 -3.24
CA PHE A 59 -12.06 0.21 -3.41
C PHE A 59 -13.56 -0.07 -3.30
N TYR A 60 -14.26 0.61 -2.40
CA TYR A 60 -15.71 0.48 -2.29
C TYR A 60 -16.42 1.02 -3.54
N ILE A 61 -16.02 2.19 -4.04
CA ILE A 61 -16.56 2.75 -5.28
C ILE A 61 -16.30 1.78 -6.45
N CYS A 62 -15.05 1.31 -6.59
CA CYS A 62 -14.69 0.33 -7.61
C CYS A 62 -15.54 -0.95 -7.49
N TYR A 63 -15.70 -1.49 -6.29
CA TYR A 63 -16.56 -2.66 -6.04
C TYR A 63 -17.99 -2.41 -6.51
N VAL A 64 -18.60 -1.28 -6.16
CA VAL A 64 -19.97 -0.97 -6.58
C VAL A 64 -20.07 -0.86 -8.10
N SER A 65 -19.06 -0.28 -8.77
CA SER A 65 -19.00 -0.13 -10.23
C SER A 65 -18.81 -1.44 -10.97
N VAL A 66 -17.98 -2.37 -10.46
CA VAL A 66 -17.61 -3.60 -11.18
C VAL A 66 -18.12 -4.89 -10.56
N LYS A 67 -18.93 -4.85 -9.48
CA LYS A 67 -19.49 -6.06 -8.83
C LYS A 67 -20.28 -6.97 -9.77
N GLN A 68 -20.81 -6.42 -10.86
CA GLN A 68 -21.53 -7.16 -11.90
C GLN A 68 -20.57 -8.01 -12.76
N TYR A 69 -19.31 -7.60 -12.86
CA TYR A 69 -18.25 -8.24 -13.64
C TYR A 69 -17.24 -8.92 -12.73
N ARG A 70 -17.47 -10.21 -12.42
CA ARG A 70 -16.65 -10.96 -11.46
C ARG A 70 -15.16 -11.02 -11.83
N PHE A 71 -14.85 -11.11 -13.13
CA PHE A 71 -13.47 -11.10 -13.60
C PHE A 71 -12.78 -9.75 -13.31
N ALA A 72 -13.42 -8.64 -13.65
CA ALA A 72 -12.88 -7.30 -13.40
C ALA A 72 -12.64 -7.05 -11.90
N TRP A 73 -13.60 -7.42 -11.04
CA TRP A 73 -13.41 -7.29 -9.59
C TRP A 73 -12.25 -8.15 -9.07
N ASN A 74 -12.11 -9.38 -9.57
CA ASN A 74 -11.00 -10.26 -9.18
C ASN A 74 -9.64 -9.68 -9.59
N VAL A 75 -9.52 -9.14 -10.81
CA VAL A 75 -8.28 -8.50 -11.27
C VAL A 75 -7.95 -7.29 -10.39
N SER A 76 -8.92 -6.42 -10.11
CA SER A 76 -8.71 -5.24 -9.28
C SER A 76 -8.27 -5.59 -7.85
N ARG A 77 -8.96 -6.55 -7.20
CA ARG A 77 -8.64 -6.91 -5.81
C ARG A 77 -7.29 -7.62 -5.70
N TYR A 78 -6.99 -8.57 -6.60
CA TYR A 78 -5.73 -9.31 -6.53
C TYR A 78 -4.56 -8.45 -6.98
N GLY A 79 -4.75 -7.59 -8.01
CA GLY A 79 -3.76 -6.61 -8.41
C GLY A 79 -3.39 -5.67 -7.26
N ALA A 80 -4.39 -5.13 -6.56
CA ALA A 80 -4.16 -4.31 -5.36
C ALA A 80 -3.42 -5.07 -4.25
N SER A 81 -3.82 -6.30 -3.95
CA SER A 81 -3.13 -7.14 -2.96
C SER A 81 -1.66 -7.40 -3.34
N VAL A 82 -1.37 -7.65 -4.62
CA VAL A 82 -0.01 -7.86 -5.12
C VAL A 82 0.81 -6.57 -5.03
N ILE A 83 0.24 -5.42 -5.41
CA ILE A 83 0.91 -4.12 -5.25
C ILE A 83 1.24 -3.86 -3.79
N GLY A 84 0.29 -4.12 -2.88
CA GLY A 84 0.49 -3.98 -1.43
C GLY A 84 1.60 -4.89 -0.90
N LEU A 85 1.65 -6.14 -1.37
CA LEU A 85 2.73 -7.07 -1.04
C LEU A 85 4.10 -6.57 -1.54
N ILE A 86 4.19 -6.11 -2.79
CA ILE A 86 5.43 -5.60 -3.36
C ILE A 86 5.93 -4.38 -2.58
N ALA A 87 5.03 -3.44 -2.28
CA ALA A 87 5.35 -2.26 -1.48
C ALA A 87 5.82 -2.65 -0.06
N SER A 88 5.14 -3.61 0.57
CA SER A 88 5.53 -4.14 1.88
C SER A 88 6.92 -4.76 1.88
N VAL A 89 7.24 -5.57 0.86
CA VAL A 89 8.55 -6.21 0.70
C VAL A 89 9.63 -5.15 0.47
N SER A 90 9.34 -4.12 -0.33
CA SER A 90 10.24 -2.99 -0.55
C SER A 90 10.51 -2.24 0.76
N ASN A 91 9.49 -1.94 1.56
CA ASN A 91 9.66 -1.27 2.85
C ASN A 91 10.42 -2.15 3.86
N MET A 92 10.15 -3.46 3.88
CA MET A 92 10.93 -4.41 4.69
C MET A 92 12.40 -4.45 4.27
N TRP A 93 12.70 -4.39 2.97
CA TRP A 93 14.08 -4.34 2.50
C TRP A 93 14.81 -3.11 3.05
N VAL A 94 14.16 -1.94 3.03
CA VAL A 94 14.69 -0.72 3.64
C VAL A 94 14.90 -0.89 5.15
N PHE A 95 13.95 -1.53 5.84
CA PHE A 95 14.07 -1.80 7.27
C PHE A 95 15.29 -2.66 7.61
N PHE A 96 15.56 -3.72 6.84
CA PHE A 96 16.68 -4.63 7.13
C PHE A 96 18.03 -4.12 6.63
N TYR A 97 18.07 -3.44 5.48
CA TYR A 97 19.31 -3.10 4.79
C TYR A 97 19.63 -1.60 4.76
N GLY A 98 18.72 -0.74 5.24
CA GLY A 98 18.91 0.71 5.29
C GLY A 98 18.98 1.41 3.93
N GLN A 99 18.71 0.69 2.85
CA GLN A 99 18.77 1.19 1.48
C GLN A 99 17.56 0.73 0.68
N ASN A 100 17.12 1.54 -0.28
CA ASN A 100 15.98 1.20 -1.13
C ASN A 100 16.39 0.15 -2.18
N LEU A 101 15.45 -0.67 -2.67
CA LEU A 101 15.75 -1.71 -3.69
C LEU A 101 16.44 -1.14 -4.94
N PHE A 102 16.10 0.08 -5.34
CA PHE A 102 16.72 0.77 -6.48
C PHE A 102 18.18 1.21 -6.21
N GLN A 103 18.51 1.56 -4.96
CA GLN A 103 19.89 1.81 -4.54
C GLN A 103 20.68 0.49 -4.51
N ALA A 104 20.08 -0.58 -3.98
CA ALA A 104 20.71 -1.90 -3.97
C ALA A 104 20.95 -2.45 -5.40
N ALA A 105 20.11 -2.08 -6.37
CA ALA A 105 20.27 -2.42 -7.77
C ALA A 105 21.26 -1.51 -8.54
N GLY A 106 21.84 -0.49 -7.89
CA GLY A 106 22.79 0.44 -8.50
C GLY A 106 22.17 1.38 -9.54
N VAL A 107 20.86 1.59 -9.50
CA VAL A 107 20.13 2.43 -10.47
C VAL A 107 20.05 3.89 -10.00
N LEU A 108 20.34 4.17 -8.72
CA LEU A 108 20.44 5.50 -8.11
C LEU A 108 21.51 5.53 -7.02
#